data_AF-A0A2D5TWC2-F1
#
_entry.id   AF-A0A2D5TWC2-F1
#
_cell.length_a   1.000
_cell.length_b   1.000
_cell.length_c   1.000
_cell.angle_alpha   90.00
_cell.angle_beta   90.00
_cell.angle_gamma   90.00
#
_symmetry.space_group_name_H-M   'P 1'
#
loop_
_entity.id
_entity.type
_entity.pdbx_description
1 polymer ?
#
loop_
_entity_poly.entity_id
_entity_poly.type
_entity_poly.pdbx_seq_one_letter_code
_entity_poly.pdbx_strand_id
1 'polypeptide(L)'
;MKRLSRIQKQFFDNFRIAEQNLNGVHGKAVLGVLFQEEEYYQELQHHLETVGVEIEFESESLRFDSTDYYEKEMGTELRRIFLSLKGIFPVEESVLFKLETTEWEHRWRESGLRSLNLDPGYLDLHKLVLLSAKEGPQKIYLGQGVWADLSLLRKSGHFDTLPWTFPDIRDGRYHSFFEKVRDAFKQDLKAARKS
;
A
#
# COMPACT_ATOMS: atom_id res chain seq x y z
N MET A 1 3.47 25.02 -0.08
CA MET A 1 2.17 24.64 0.53
C MET A 1 1.03 24.51 -0.48
N LYS A 2 0.66 25.52 -1.30
CA LYS A 2 -0.53 25.44 -2.20
C LYS A 2 -0.49 24.38 -3.33
N ARG A 3 0.70 23.91 -3.75
CA ARG A 3 0.86 22.92 -4.83
C ARG A 3 0.67 21.49 -4.33
N LEU A 4 1.22 21.16 -3.16
CA LEU A 4 1.08 19.86 -2.49
C LEU A 4 -0.37 19.60 -2.08
N SER A 5 -1.07 20.60 -1.54
CA SER A 5 -2.50 20.46 -1.21
C SER A 5 -3.40 20.22 -2.42
N ARG A 6 -3.00 20.70 -3.61
CA ARG A 6 -3.72 20.47 -4.87
C ARG A 6 -3.43 19.08 -5.43
N ILE A 7 -2.19 18.62 -5.32
CA ILE A 7 -1.78 17.26 -5.71
C ILE A 7 -2.47 16.22 -4.81
N GLN A 8 -2.52 16.46 -3.51
CA GLN A 8 -3.25 15.63 -2.53
C GLN A 8 -4.71 15.46 -2.88
N LYS A 9 -5.40 16.58 -3.12
CA LYS A 9 -6.82 16.56 -3.48
C LYS A 9 -7.04 15.82 -4.80
N GLN A 10 -6.17 16.06 -5.79
CA GLN A 10 -6.25 15.44 -7.10
C GLN A 10 -5.99 13.93 -7.06
N PHE A 11 -5.06 13.45 -6.23
CA PHE A 11 -4.78 12.03 -6.05
C PHE A 11 -6.00 11.25 -5.53
N PHE A 12 -6.69 11.75 -4.51
CA PHE A 12 -7.89 11.10 -3.98
C PHE A 12 -9.12 11.27 -4.88
N ASP A 13 -9.20 12.37 -5.63
CA ASP A 13 -10.20 12.52 -6.69
C ASP A 13 -9.97 11.48 -7.81
N ASN A 14 -8.71 11.13 -8.11
CA ASN A 14 -8.36 10.13 -9.12
C ASN A 14 -8.83 8.71 -8.74
N PHE A 15 -8.82 8.35 -7.45
CA PHE A 15 -9.42 7.09 -6.97
C PHE A 15 -10.90 6.96 -7.36
N ARG A 16 -11.63 8.09 -7.38
CA ARG A 16 -13.06 8.12 -7.74
C ARG A 16 -13.26 8.18 -9.25
N ILE A 17 -12.40 8.90 -9.98
CA ILE A 17 -12.47 9.01 -11.44
C ILE A 17 -12.16 7.66 -12.11
N ALA A 18 -11.22 6.89 -11.57
CA ALA A 18 -10.89 5.56 -12.09
C ALA A 18 -12.06 4.57 -12.04
N GLU A 19 -13.03 4.75 -11.14
CA GLU A 19 -14.27 3.97 -11.14
C GLU A 19 -15.10 4.19 -12.42
N GLN A 20 -14.86 5.29 -13.15
CA GLN A 20 -15.65 5.71 -14.32
C GLN A 20 -14.90 5.56 -15.66
N ASN A 21 -13.60 5.29 -15.67
CA ASN A 21 -12.81 5.19 -16.90
C ASN A 21 -11.83 4.00 -16.87
N LEU A 22 -12.19 2.92 -17.57
CA LEU A 22 -11.42 1.67 -17.59
C LEU A 22 -10.31 1.59 -18.67
N ASN A 23 -9.99 2.69 -19.35
CA ASN A 23 -9.01 2.67 -20.46
C ASN A 23 -7.53 2.61 -20.02
N GLY A 24 -7.24 2.64 -18.71
CA GLY A 24 -5.90 2.55 -18.13
C GLY A 24 -5.52 1.19 -17.52
N VAL A 25 -4.33 1.13 -16.91
CA VAL A 25 -3.89 -0.03 -16.12
C VAL A 25 -4.35 0.18 -14.69
N HIS A 26 -5.11 -0.78 -14.17
CA HIS A 26 -5.74 -0.66 -12.86
C HIS A 26 -5.31 -1.76 -11.91
N GLY A 27 -5.38 -1.46 -10.63
CA GLY A 27 -5.22 -2.40 -9.53
C GLY A 27 -6.16 -2.05 -8.37
N LYS A 28 -5.92 -2.71 -7.25
CA LYS A 28 -6.46 -2.38 -5.94
C LYS A 28 -5.34 -1.75 -5.13
N ALA A 29 -5.55 -0.57 -4.56
CA ALA A 29 -4.53 0.02 -3.72
C ALA A 29 -4.39 -0.78 -2.42
N VAL A 30 -3.16 -1.10 -2.07
CA VAL A 30 -2.79 -1.84 -0.87
C VAL A 30 -1.81 -1.01 -0.06
N LEU A 31 -1.93 -1.04 1.26
CA LEU A 31 -1.03 -0.34 2.17
C LEU A 31 -0.57 -1.27 3.28
N GLY A 32 0.72 -1.62 3.28
CA GLY A 32 1.34 -2.24 4.44
C GLY A 32 1.63 -1.18 5.50
N VAL A 33 1.24 -1.43 6.75
CA VAL A 33 1.49 -0.53 7.88
C VAL A 33 2.30 -1.26 8.94
N LEU A 34 3.45 -0.68 9.31
CA LEU A 34 4.23 -1.08 10.47
C LEU A 34 3.97 -0.08 11.57
N PHE A 35 3.73 -0.56 12.78
CA PHE A 35 3.54 0.30 13.94
C PHE A 35 3.87 -0.47 15.22
N GLN A 36 4.19 0.27 16.29
CA GLN A 36 4.35 -0.29 17.63
C GLN A 36 3.10 0.02 18.46
N GLU A 37 2.81 1.32 18.58
CA GLU A 37 1.68 1.83 19.35
C GLU A 37 0.41 1.88 18.49
N GLU A 38 -0.68 1.35 19.04
CA GLU A 38 -1.99 1.28 18.35
C GLU A 38 -2.55 2.67 18.02
N GLU A 39 -2.20 3.69 18.82
CA GLU A 39 -2.60 5.09 18.62
C GLU A 39 -2.25 5.59 17.21
N TYR A 40 -1.05 5.30 16.72
CA TYR A 40 -0.63 5.73 15.37
C TYR A 40 -1.38 5.03 14.25
N TYR A 41 -1.77 3.77 14.47
CA TYR A 41 -2.61 3.06 13.51
C TYR A 41 -4.01 3.69 13.46
N GLN A 42 -4.58 4.04 14.61
CA GLN A 42 -5.86 4.75 14.69
C GLN A 42 -5.80 6.15 14.07
N GLU A 43 -4.70 6.88 14.26
CA GLU A 43 -4.48 8.16 13.58
C GLU A 43 -4.41 8.01 12.06
N LEU A 44 -3.76 6.95 11.57
CA LEU A 44 -3.76 6.63 10.14
C LEU A 44 -5.16 6.35 9.61
N GLN A 45 -5.94 5.52 10.31
CA GLN A 45 -7.33 5.22 9.93
C GLN A 45 -8.17 6.50 9.88
N HIS A 46 -8.07 7.37 10.89
CA HIS A 46 -8.78 8.64 10.93
C HIS A 46 -8.34 9.61 9.81
N HIS A 47 -7.04 9.65 9.51
CA HIS A 47 -6.51 10.47 8.41
C HIS A 47 -7.02 9.97 7.05
N LEU A 48 -7.04 8.65 6.81
CA LEU A 48 -7.61 8.06 5.59
C LEU A 48 -9.09 8.45 5.41
N GLU A 49 -9.88 8.35 6.48
CA GLU A 49 -11.28 8.79 6.48
C GLU A 49 -11.40 10.29 6.15
N THR A 50 -10.59 11.14 6.79
CA THR A 50 -10.59 12.60 6.61
C THR A 50 -10.25 13.01 5.17
N VAL A 51 -9.36 12.27 4.50
CA VAL A 51 -9.02 12.51 3.09
C VAL A 51 -9.96 11.78 2.12
N GLY A 52 -11.02 11.14 2.63
CA GLY A 52 -12.08 10.54 1.84
C GLY A 52 -11.73 9.18 1.23
N VAL A 53 -10.79 8.46 1.85
CA VAL A 53 -10.39 7.10 1.49
C VAL A 53 -11.00 6.10 2.48
N GLU A 54 -11.72 5.12 1.94
CA GLU A 54 -12.33 4.06 2.73
C GLU A 54 -11.42 2.82 2.72
N ILE A 55 -11.19 2.22 3.90
CA ILE A 55 -10.56 0.91 4.03
C ILE A 55 -11.64 -0.14 3.72
N GLU A 56 -11.37 -1.03 2.77
CA GLU A 56 -12.28 -2.11 2.42
C GLU A 56 -11.98 -3.38 3.21
N PHE A 57 -10.70 -3.75 3.34
CA PHE A 57 -10.28 -4.90 4.12
C PHE A 57 -9.01 -4.62 4.90
N GLU A 58 -8.93 -5.25 6.07
CA GLU A 58 -7.74 -5.33 6.90
C GLU A 58 -7.30 -6.80 7.00
N SER A 59 -5.99 -7.04 6.97
CA SER A 59 -5.43 -8.35 7.32
C SER A 59 -5.46 -8.55 8.84
N GLU A 60 -5.10 -9.75 9.29
CA GLU A 60 -4.71 -9.92 10.69
C GLU A 60 -3.50 -9.01 11.00
N SER A 61 -3.47 -8.43 12.20
CA SER A 61 -2.32 -7.68 12.72
C SER A 61 -1.33 -8.67 13.33
N LEU A 62 -0.24 -8.92 12.61
CA LEU A 62 0.74 -9.95 12.96
C LEU A 62 2.02 -9.31 13.48
N ARG A 63 2.75 -10.04 14.34
CA ARG A 63 4.08 -9.61 14.80
C ARG A 63 5.04 -9.51 13.60
N PHE A 64 5.82 -8.44 13.56
CA PHE A 64 6.86 -8.22 12.57
C PHE A 64 8.22 -8.60 13.17
N ASP A 65 8.74 -9.75 12.74
CA ASP A 65 9.96 -10.37 13.24
C ASP A 65 11.02 -10.57 12.13
N SER A 66 10.92 -9.78 11.05
CA SER A 66 11.77 -9.94 9.86
C SER A 66 13.13 -9.26 9.93
N THR A 67 13.26 -8.16 10.68
CA THR A 67 14.51 -7.39 10.80
C THR A 67 14.44 -6.42 11.98
N ASP A 68 15.60 -6.12 12.56
CA ASP A 68 15.85 -5.10 13.58
C ASP A 68 16.00 -3.67 13.00
N TYR A 69 15.91 -3.51 11.67
CA TYR A 69 16.16 -2.25 10.96
C TYR A 69 15.37 -1.04 11.52
N TYR A 70 14.16 -1.28 12.02
CA TYR A 70 13.27 -0.22 12.51
C TYR A 70 13.45 0.09 14.01
N GLU A 71 14.15 -0.76 14.77
CA GLU A 71 14.16 -0.71 16.24
C GLU A 71 14.66 0.62 16.80
N LYS A 72 15.66 1.22 16.15
CA LYS A 72 16.23 2.52 16.58
C LYS A 72 15.26 3.69 16.45
N GLU A 73 14.29 3.59 15.55
CA GLU A 73 13.31 4.64 15.31
C GLU A 73 11.96 4.34 15.96
N MET A 74 11.49 3.09 15.88
CA MET A 74 10.13 2.68 16.20
C MET A 74 10.04 1.74 17.41
N GLY A 75 11.15 1.35 18.03
CA GLY A 75 11.17 0.36 19.10
C GLY A 75 11.01 -1.09 18.62
N THR A 76 10.86 -2.00 19.58
CA THR A 76 10.74 -3.44 19.36
C THR A 76 9.28 -3.91 19.34
N GLU A 77 9.05 -5.18 19.00
CA GLU A 77 7.69 -5.79 19.00
C GLU A 77 6.71 -5.12 18.03
N LEU A 78 7.23 -4.70 16.88
CA LEU A 78 6.42 -4.09 15.83
C LEU A 78 5.35 -5.05 15.32
N ARG A 79 4.23 -4.48 14.87
CA ARG A 79 3.14 -5.17 14.22
C ARG A 79 3.01 -4.74 12.77
N ARG A 80 2.63 -5.69 11.93
CA ARG A 80 2.39 -5.52 10.51
C ARG A 80 0.94 -5.88 10.18
N ILE A 81 0.23 -4.92 9.60
CA ILE A 81 -1.09 -5.09 9.00
C ILE A 81 -1.04 -4.64 7.54
N PHE A 82 -1.85 -5.28 6.69
CA PHE A 82 -2.09 -4.82 5.32
C PHE A 82 -3.54 -4.36 5.19
N LEU A 83 -3.71 -3.23 4.52
CA LEU A 83 -5.01 -2.63 4.19
C LEU A 83 -5.24 -2.73 2.69
N SER A 84 -6.48 -2.99 2.30
CA SER A 84 -6.96 -2.75 0.93
C SER A 84 -7.87 -1.54 0.97
N LEU A 85 -7.63 -0.58 0.08
CA LEU A 85 -8.46 0.61 -0.05
C LEU A 85 -9.59 0.36 -1.06
N LYS A 86 -10.76 0.91 -0.79
CA LYS A 86 -11.94 0.76 -1.65
C LYS A 86 -11.77 1.48 -3.00
N GLY A 87 -12.45 0.97 -4.01
CA GLY A 87 -12.43 1.51 -5.37
C GLY A 87 -11.35 0.90 -6.27
N ILE A 88 -11.25 1.44 -7.49
CA ILE A 88 -10.28 1.02 -8.50
C ILE A 88 -9.11 1.99 -8.48
N PHE A 89 -7.90 1.47 -8.32
CA PHE A 89 -6.68 2.28 -8.29
C PHE A 89 -6.04 2.37 -9.68
N PRO A 90 -5.86 3.58 -10.24
CA PRO A 90 -5.08 3.80 -11.47
C PRO A 90 -3.59 3.66 -11.18
N VAL A 91 -2.92 2.69 -11.81
CA VAL A 91 -1.53 2.33 -11.48
C VAL A 91 -0.55 3.45 -11.80
N GLU A 92 -0.86 4.33 -12.75
CA GLU A 92 -0.10 5.54 -13.05
C GLU A 92 0.06 6.50 -11.86
N GLU A 93 -0.86 6.45 -10.89
CA GLU A 93 -0.82 7.28 -9.68
C GLU A 93 0.13 6.72 -8.61
N SER A 94 0.82 5.60 -8.86
CA SER A 94 1.73 4.95 -7.90
C SER A 94 2.80 5.89 -7.36
N VAL A 95 3.41 6.74 -8.21
CA VAL A 95 4.43 7.69 -7.76
C VAL A 95 3.85 8.67 -6.75
N LEU A 96 2.66 9.22 -7.04
CA LEU A 96 1.98 10.13 -6.14
C LEU A 96 1.56 9.42 -4.85
N PHE A 97 1.08 8.18 -4.93
CA PHE A 97 0.71 7.41 -3.75
C PHE A 97 1.90 7.26 -2.78
N LYS A 98 3.08 6.89 -3.30
CA LYS A 98 4.27 6.77 -2.44
C LYS A 98 4.71 8.10 -1.84
N LEU A 99 4.68 9.19 -2.61
CA LEU A 99 5.02 10.50 -2.08
C LEU A 99 4.06 10.91 -0.96
N GLU A 100 2.76 10.69 -1.14
CA GLU A 100 1.76 11.03 -0.14
C GLU A 100 1.91 10.24 1.16
N THR A 101 2.06 8.91 1.08
CA THR A 101 2.27 8.13 2.31
C THR A 101 3.58 8.51 2.99
N THR A 102 4.61 8.89 2.24
CA THR A 102 5.88 9.36 2.82
C THR A 102 5.68 10.66 3.61
N GLU A 103 4.88 11.59 3.08
CA GLU A 103 4.52 12.82 3.83
C GLU A 103 3.71 12.51 5.09
N TRP A 104 2.86 11.47 5.09
CA TRP A 104 2.14 11.07 6.29
C TRP A 104 3.08 10.46 7.34
N GLU A 105 4.00 9.57 6.93
CA GLU A 105 5.07 9.06 7.80
C GLU A 105 5.86 10.21 8.44
N HIS A 106 6.14 11.29 7.69
CA HIS A 106 6.83 12.47 8.21
C HIS A 106 5.99 13.27 9.21
N ARG A 107 4.68 13.38 8.99
CA ARG A 107 3.78 14.13 9.88
C ARG A 107 3.71 13.53 11.28
N TRP A 108 3.69 12.21 11.37
CA TRP A 108 3.52 11.49 12.64
C TRP A 108 4.84 11.22 13.36
N ARG A 109 5.97 11.74 12.86
CA ARG A 109 7.26 11.57 13.54
C ARG A 109 7.24 12.19 14.93
N GLU A 110 7.77 11.45 15.89
CA GLU A 110 8.03 11.96 17.24
C GLU A 110 9.52 12.19 17.45
N SER A 111 9.89 13.39 17.89
CA SER A 111 11.30 13.75 18.12
C SER A 111 12.23 13.44 16.94
N GLY A 112 11.69 13.47 15.71
CA GLY A 112 12.41 13.14 14.48
C GLY A 112 12.46 11.65 14.12
N LEU A 113 11.99 10.75 14.98
CA LEU A 113 11.92 9.31 14.75
C LEU A 113 10.56 8.92 14.16
N ARG A 114 10.52 7.81 13.43
CA ARG A 114 9.26 7.27 12.88
C ARG A 114 8.43 6.64 13.98
N SER A 115 7.14 6.91 13.97
CA SER A 115 6.12 6.21 14.76
C SER A 115 5.45 5.07 14.00
N LEU A 116 5.41 5.20 12.68
CA LEU A 116 4.88 4.21 11.75
C LEU A 116 5.67 4.17 10.43
N ASN A 117 5.59 3.04 9.73
CA ASN A 117 6.12 2.89 8.36
C ASN A 117 5.01 2.45 7.41
N LEU A 118 4.91 3.13 6.27
CA LEU A 118 3.92 2.93 5.22
C LEU A 118 4.57 2.39 3.95
N ASP A 119 4.13 1.19 3.59
CA ASP A 119 4.53 0.46 2.39
C ASP A 119 3.34 0.44 1.42
N PRO A 120 3.07 1.54 0.68
CA PRO A 120 1.99 1.57 -0.29
C PRO A 120 2.32 0.71 -1.50
N GLY A 121 1.28 0.30 -2.21
CA GLY A 121 1.40 -0.51 -3.40
C GLY A 121 0.06 -0.72 -4.06
N TYR A 122 0.05 -1.66 -5.00
CA TYR A 122 -1.17 -2.12 -5.63
C TYR A 122 -1.13 -3.62 -5.86
N LEU A 123 -2.31 -4.20 -5.88
CA LEU A 123 -2.55 -5.59 -6.27
C LEU A 123 -3.39 -5.59 -7.54
N ASP A 124 -2.96 -6.33 -8.56
CA ASP A 124 -3.81 -6.60 -9.73
C ASP A 124 -4.15 -8.11 -9.82
N LEU A 125 -4.69 -8.55 -10.96
CA LEU A 125 -5.08 -9.95 -11.15
C LEU A 125 -3.90 -10.94 -11.12
N HIS A 126 -2.67 -10.45 -11.23
CA HIS A 126 -1.45 -11.20 -11.49
C HIS A 126 -0.35 -10.96 -10.46
N LYS A 127 -0.34 -9.85 -9.71
CA LYS A 127 0.80 -9.50 -8.86
C LYS A 127 0.43 -8.56 -7.72
N LEU A 128 1.25 -8.60 -6.68
CA LEU A 128 1.37 -7.55 -5.66
C LEU A 128 2.65 -6.77 -5.95
N VAL A 129 2.55 -5.44 -6.07
CA VAL A 129 3.67 -4.53 -6.24
C VAL A 129 3.66 -3.53 -5.09
N LEU A 130 4.75 -3.45 -4.33
CA LEU A 130 4.97 -2.42 -3.31
C LEU A 130 5.86 -1.31 -3.87
N LEU A 131 5.78 -0.12 -3.26
CA LEU A 131 6.50 1.06 -3.71
C LEU A 131 7.58 1.45 -2.70
N SER A 132 8.76 1.77 -3.21
CA SER A 132 9.94 2.06 -2.41
C SER A 132 10.53 3.41 -2.77
N ALA A 133 11.02 4.13 -1.76
CA ALA A 133 11.88 5.30 -1.95
C ALA A 133 13.38 4.93 -2.05
N LYS A 134 13.70 3.63 -1.96
CA LYS A 134 15.06 3.10 -2.05
C LYS A 134 15.21 2.29 -3.32
N GLU A 135 16.28 2.59 -4.06
CA GLU A 135 16.73 1.75 -5.16
C GLU A 135 17.02 0.32 -4.68
N GLY A 136 16.88 -0.63 -5.60
CA GLY A 136 17.21 -2.03 -5.38
C GLY A 136 17.41 -2.72 -6.73
N PRO A 137 18.22 -3.78 -6.80
CA PRO A 137 18.62 -4.40 -8.07
C PRO A 137 17.45 -4.95 -8.89
N GLN A 138 16.37 -5.38 -8.22
CA GLN A 138 15.16 -5.88 -8.86
C GLN A 138 14.11 -4.80 -9.15
N LYS A 139 14.28 -3.60 -8.58
CA LYS A 139 13.23 -2.58 -8.57
C LYS A 139 13.24 -1.77 -9.85
N ILE A 140 12.06 -1.40 -10.32
CA ILE A 140 11.89 -0.62 -11.55
C ILE A 140 11.63 0.83 -11.18
N TYR A 141 12.44 1.75 -11.72
CA TYR A 141 12.26 3.18 -11.47
C TYR A 141 10.96 3.68 -12.11
N LEU A 142 10.13 4.38 -11.33
CA LEU A 142 8.87 4.96 -11.79
C LEU A 142 8.94 6.49 -11.97
N GLY A 143 9.98 7.14 -11.44
CA GLY A 143 10.10 8.59 -11.42
C GLY A 143 10.09 9.18 -10.00
N GLN A 144 10.62 10.39 -9.85
CA GLN A 144 10.61 11.16 -8.59
C GLN A 144 11.21 10.42 -7.38
N GLY A 145 12.22 9.57 -7.61
CA GLY A 145 12.82 8.75 -6.55
C GLY A 145 11.98 7.56 -6.10
N VAL A 146 10.85 7.28 -6.76
CA VAL A 146 9.97 6.15 -6.46
C VAL A 146 10.27 4.95 -7.36
N TRP A 147 10.25 3.78 -6.77
CA TRP A 147 10.55 2.50 -7.40
C TRP A 147 9.43 1.49 -7.15
N ALA A 148 9.05 0.73 -8.17
CA ALA A 148 8.20 -0.45 -8.03
C ALA A 148 9.02 -1.67 -7.62
N ASP A 149 8.55 -2.39 -6.61
CA ASP A 149 9.10 -3.66 -6.13
C ASP A 149 8.04 -4.75 -6.29
N LEU A 150 8.31 -5.71 -7.18
CA LEU A 150 7.41 -6.84 -7.39
C LEU A 150 7.52 -7.80 -6.20
N SER A 151 6.53 -7.79 -5.32
CA SER A 151 6.56 -8.54 -4.05
C SER A 151 6.00 -9.95 -4.16
N LEU A 152 4.93 -10.16 -4.94
CA LEU A 152 4.34 -11.48 -5.18
C LEU A 152 3.90 -11.60 -6.64
N LEU A 153 4.01 -12.80 -7.20
CA LEU A 153 3.48 -13.14 -8.51
C LEU A 153 2.40 -14.21 -8.36
N ARG A 154 1.25 -14.02 -8.99
CA ARG A 154 0.17 -15.00 -8.96
C ARG A 154 0.31 -15.99 -10.11
N LYS A 155 0.56 -17.25 -9.79
CA LYS A 155 0.68 -18.36 -10.74
C LYS A 155 -0.06 -19.57 -10.22
N SER A 156 -0.57 -20.43 -11.12
CA SER A 156 -1.19 -21.71 -10.73
C SER A 156 -2.26 -21.61 -9.64
N GLY A 157 -3.04 -20.53 -9.63
CA GLY A 157 -4.16 -20.36 -8.69
C GLY A 157 -3.82 -19.71 -7.35
N HIS A 158 -2.56 -19.37 -7.05
CA HIS A 158 -2.14 -18.76 -5.79
C HIS A 158 -1.06 -17.69 -5.98
N PHE A 159 -0.82 -16.86 -4.96
CA PHE A 159 0.33 -15.98 -4.91
C PHE A 159 1.59 -16.78 -4.53
N ASP A 160 2.59 -16.70 -5.40
CA ASP A 160 3.94 -17.21 -5.22
C ASP A 160 4.89 -16.09 -4.81
N THR A 161 5.89 -16.48 -4.03
CA THR A 161 6.97 -15.60 -3.59
C THR A 161 8.09 -15.57 -4.63
N LEU A 162 8.89 -14.51 -4.56
CA LEU A 162 10.06 -14.26 -5.37
C LEU A 162 11.31 -14.31 -4.47
N PRO A 163 12.51 -14.51 -5.05
CA PRO A 163 13.74 -14.60 -4.25
C PRO A 163 13.98 -13.39 -3.32
N TRP A 164 13.43 -12.22 -3.67
CA TRP A 164 13.55 -10.97 -2.93
C TRP A 164 12.28 -10.56 -2.16
N THR A 165 11.19 -11.36 -2.17
CA THR A 165 9.99 -11.06 -1.38
C THR A 165 10.37 -10.87 0.09
N PHE A 166 9.82 -9.83 0.73
CA PHE A 166 10.08 -9.52 2.14
C PHE A 166 9.84 -10.75 3.04
N PRO A 167 10.69 -11.01 4.04
CA PRO A 167 10.60 -12.23 4.83
C PRO A 167 9.23 -12.46 5.51
N ASP A 168 8.60 -11.41 6.05
CA ASP A 168 7.27 -11.45 6.67
C ASP A 168 6.15 -11.77 5.66
N ILE A 169 6.33 -11.42 4.39
CA ILE A 169 5.38 -11.77 3.33
C ILE A 169 5.64 -13.19 2.82
N ARG A 170 6.91 -13.62 2.82
CA ARG A 170 7.37 -14.85 2.16
C ARG A 170 6.81 -16.14 2.76
N ASP A 171 6.52 -16.17 4.05
CA ASP A 171 5.94 -17.37 4.67
C ASP A 171 4.45 -17.58 4.38
N GLY A 172 3.83 -16.63 3.66
CA GLY A 172 2.47 -16.75 3.18
C GLY A 172 1.39 -16.34 4.18
N ARG A 173 1.75 -15.82 5.36
CA ARG A 173 0.78 -15.39 6.40
C ARG A 173 -0.27 -14.37 5.91
N TYR A 174 0.03 -13.63 4.84
CA TYR A 174 -0.88 -12.65 4.23
C TYR A 174 -1.53 -13.10 2.91
N HIS A 175 -1.21 -14.30 2.40
CA HIS A 175 -1.68 -14.72 1.06
C HIS A 175 -3.20 -14.84 0.96
N SER A 176 -3.86 -15.31 2.02
CA SER A 176 -5.33 -15.39 2.08
C SER A 176 -5.98 -14.01 1.99
N PHE A 177 -5.40 -13.02 2.67
CA PHE A 177 -5.79 -11.61 2.57
C PHE A 177 -5.62 -11.10 1.13
N PHE A 178 -4.46 -11.32 0.50
CA PHE A 178 -4.23 -10.85 -0.88
C PHE A 178 -5.16 -11.52 -1.91
N GLU A 179 -5.51 -12.80 -1.75
CA GLU A 179 -6.52 -13.44 -2.61
C GLU A 179 -7.91 -12.82 -2.42
N LYS A 180 -8.31 -12.50 -1.18
CA LYS A 180 -9.56 -11.78 -0.89
C LYS A 180 -9.61 -10.41 -1.57
N VAL A 181 -8.52 -9.65 -1.46
CA VAL A 181 -8.36 -8.33 -2.12
C VAL A 181 -8.47 -8.47 -3.63
N ARG A 182 -7.83 -9.49 -4.21
CA ARG A 182 -7.91 -9.77 -5.65
C ARG A 182 -9.33 -10.09 -6.11
N ASP A 183 -10.06 -10.87 -5.33
CA ASP A 183 -11.43 -11.25 -5.67
C ASP A 183 -12.39 -10.06 -5.62
N ALA A 184 -12.19 -9.13 -4.67
CA ALA A 184 -12.91 -7.86 -4.68
C ALA A 184 -12.54 -7.00 -5.90
N PHE A 185 -11.25 -6.90 -6.24
CA PHE A 185 -10.83 -6.15 -7.43
C PHE A 185 -11.46 -6.68 -8.73
N LYS A 186 -11.62 -8.00 -8.88
CA LYS A 186 -12.37 -8.57 -10.02
C LYS A 186 -13.84 -8.12 -10.05
N GLN A 187 -14.47 -8.01 -8.87
CA GLN A 187 -15.86 -7.58 -8.76
C GLN A 187 -15.99 -6.11 -9.14
N ASP A 188 -15.07 -5.26 -8.67
CA ASP A 188 -15.00 -3.84 -9.05
C ASP A 188 -14.85 -3.66 -10.55
N LEU A 189 -13.91 -4.38 -11.18
CA LEU A 189 -13.73 -4.37 -12.63
C LEU A 189 -14.99 -4.82 -13.38
N LYS A 190 -15.75 -5.77 -12.82
CA LYS A 190 -17.00 -6.24 -13.43
C LYS A 190 -18.12 -5.21 -13.26
N ALA A 191 -18.17 -4.50 -12.14
CA ALA A 191 -19.15 -3.46 -11.88
C ALA A 191 -18.90 -2.23 -12.78
N ALA A 192 -17.66 -1.76 -12.86
CA ALA A 192 -17.27 -0.61 -13.68
C ALA A 192 -17.45 -0.83 -15.19
N ARG A 193 -17.47 -2.08 -15.66
CA ARG A 193 -17.78 -2.41 -17.08
C ARG A 193 -19.28 -2.38 -17.40
N LYS A 194 -20.13 -2.39 -16.37
CA LYS A 194 -21.60 -2.43 -16.51
C LYS A 194 -22.26 -1.06 -16.33
N SER A 195 -21.58 -0.14 -15.66
CA SER A 195 -21.91 1.29 -15.58
C SER A 195 -21.60 2.00 -16.88
#